data_AF-A0A349R0T6-F1
#
_entry.id   AF-A0A349R0T6-F1
#
_cell.length_a   1.000
_cell.length_b   1.000
_cell.length_c   1.000
_cell.angle_alpha   90.00
_cell.angle_beta   90.00
_cell.angle_gamma   90.00
#
_symmetry.space_group_name_H-M   'P 1'
#
loop_
_entity.id
_entity.type
_entity.pdbx_description
1 polymer ?
#
loop_
_entity_poly.entity_id
_entity_poly.type
_entity_poly.pdbx_seq_one_letter_code
_entity_poly.pdbx_strand_id
1 'polypeptide(L)' 'MSIYQVNEKGYYGPFGGAYIPEMLYPNVKELHEEYLKIIEEESFQEEFNQL' A
#
# COMPACT_ATOMS: atom_id res chain seq x y z
N MET A 1 8.33 -13.39 15.41
CA MET A 1 7.45 -12.69 14.46
C MET A 1 6.59 -13.74 13.76
N SER A 2 5.29 -13.52 13.67
CA SER A 2 4.39 -14.41 12.92
C SER A 2 4.78 -14.39 11.44
N ILE A 3 4.85 -15.55 10.78
CA ILE A 3 5.16 -15.67 9.34
C ILE A 3 4.13 -14.97 8.43
N TYR A 4 3.01 -14.51 9.00
CA TYR A 4 1.91 -13.84 8.31
C TYR A 4 1.92 -12.31 8.47
N GLN A 5 2.86 -11.74 9.21
CA GLN A 5 3.00 -10.29 9.30
C GLN A 5 3.86 -9.77 8.15
N VAL A 6 3.39 -8.70 7.50
CA VAL A 6 4.18 -7.98 6.50
C VAL A 6 5.40 -7.33 7.16
N ASN A 7 6.54 -7.35 6.48
CA ASN A 7 7.71 -6.59 6.91
C ASN A 7 7.81 -5.23 6.18
N GLU A 8 8.76 -4.40 6.60
CA GLU A 8 9.03 -3.07 6.01
C GLU A 8 9.34 -3.10 4.50
N LYS A 9 9.66 -4.27 3.94
CA LYS A 9 9.92 -4.45 2.50
C LYS A 9 8.70 -4.96 1.74
N GLY A 10 7.54 -5.09 2.39
CA GLY A 10 6.31 -5.59 1.78
C GLY A 10 6.26 -7.11 1.60
N TYR A 11 7.05 -7.88 2.35
CA TYR A 11 7.03 -9.35 2.28
C TYR A 11 6.17 -9.97 3.39
N TYR A 12 5.38 -10.98 3.02
CA TYR A 12 4.71 -11.93 3.90
C TYR A 12 5.46 -13.27 3.84
N GLY A 13 6.39 -13.48 4.77
CA GLY A 13 7.33 -14.61 4.68
C GLY A 13 8.16 -14.54 3.40
N PRO A 14 8.19 -15.57 2.54
CA PRO A 14 8.96 -15.55 1.29
C PRO A 14 8.22 -14.90 0.11
N PHE A 15 6.98 -14.45 0.29
CA PHE A 15 6.14 -13.92 -0.79
C PHE A 15 5.96 -12.40 -0.67
N GLY A 16 5.75 -11.72 -1.79
CA GLY A 16 5.57 -10.26 -1.85
C GLY A 16 6.85 -9.54 -2.24
N GLY A 17 7.10 -8.39 -1.61
CA GLY A 17 8.11 -7.45 -2.08
C GLY A 17 7.69 -6.73 -3.35
N ALA A 18 8.54 -5.81 -3.82
CA ALA A 18 8.25 -4.99 -4.98
C ALA A 18 9.48 -4.89 -5.88
N TYR A 19 9.44 -5.60 -7.02
CA TYR A 19 10.40 -5.40 -8.11
C TYR A 19 9.79 -4.44 -9.12
N ILE A 20 10.01 -3.15 -8.91
CA ILE A 20 9.37 -2.07 -9.66
C ILE A 20 10.36 -1.56 -10.73
N PRO A 21 9.98 -1.50 -12.01
CA PRO A 21 10.75 -0.81 -13.03
C PRO A 21 10.99 0.66 -12.65
N GLU A 22 12.15 1.22 -12.99
CA GLU A 22 12.53 2.59 -12.64
C GLU A 22 11.46 3.63 -13.00
N MET A 23 10.83 3.48 -14.17
CA MET A 23 9.76 4.36 -14.65
C MET A 23 8.50 4.35 -13.77
N LEU A 24 8.24 3.25 -13.05
CA LEU A 24 7.06 3.10 -12.19
C LEU A 24 7.36 3.37 -10.71
N TYR A 25 8.64 3.44 -10.33
CA TYR A 25 9.04 3.75 -8.96
C TYR A 25 8.39 5.02 -8.40
N PRO A 26 8.34 6.17 -9.12
CA PRO A 26 7.70 7.37 -8.56
C PRO A 26 6.21 7.15 -8.26
N ASN A 27 5.47 6.51 -9.16
CA ASN A 27 4.04 6.27 -8.99
C ASN A 27 3.75 5.34 -7.80
N VAL A 28 4.52 4.26 -7.64
CA VAL A 28 4.33 3.32 -6.54
C VAL A 28 4.75 3.94 -5.22
N LYS A 29 5.81 4.75 -5.21
CA LYS A 29 6.24 5.49 -4.03
C LYS A 29 5.18 6.48 -3.57
N GLU A 30 4.63 7.28 -4.48
CA GLU A 30 3.54 8.22 -4.18
C GLU A 30 2.32 7.50 -3.61
N LEU A 31 1.90 6.39 -4.25
CA LEU A 31 0.82 5.57 -3.71
C LEU A 31 1.13 5.06 -2.30
N HIS A 32 2.33 4.57 -2.04
CA HIS A 32 2.72 4.08 -0.71
C HIS A 32 2.66 5.19 0.37
N GLU A 33 3.08 6.41 0.02
CA GLU A 33 3.11 7.57 0.93
C GLU A 33 1.72 8.16 1.20
N GLU A 34 0.82 8.13 0.21
CA GLU A 34 -0.50 8.75 0.31
C GLU A 34 -1.63 7.77 0.66
N TYR A 35 -1.45 6.46 0.41
CA TYR A 35 -2.53 5.47 0.54
C TYR A 35 -3.24 5.51 1.89
N LEU A 36 -2.49 5.41 3.00
CA LEU A 36 -3.09 5.41 4.34
C LEU A 36 -3.86 6.69 4.62
N LYS A 37 -3.32 7.85 4.19
CA LYS A 37 -4.00 9.13 4.34
C LYS A 37 -5.34 9.12 3.61
N ILE A 38 -5.32 8.73 2.32
CA ILE A 38 -6.50 8.70 1.46
C ILE A 38 -7.57 7.75 2.02
N ILE A 39 -7.21 6.52 2.40
CA ILE A 39 -8.21 5.55 2.90
C ILE A 39 -8.76 5.94 4.27
N GLU A 40 -8.02 6.75 5.03
CA GLU A 40 -8.44 7.29 6.32
C GLU A 40 -9.25 8.58 6.19
N GLU A 41 -9.33 9.21 4.99
CA GLU A 41 -10.14 10.40 4.78
C GLU A 41 -11.64 10.09 4.88
N GLU A 42 -12.35 10.89 5.69
CA GLU A 42 -13.79 10.75 5.90
C GLU A 42 -14.58 10.84 4.60
N SER A 43 -14.25 11.81 3.74
CA SER A 43 -14.89 11.97 2.43
C SER A 43 -14.71 10.75 1.53
N PHE A 44 -13.53 10.12 1.55
CA PHE A 44 -13.26 8.92 0.78
C PHE A 44 -14.09 7.74 1.29
N GLN A 45 -14.17 7.58 2.62
CA GLN A 45 -14.97 6.51 3.24
C GLN A 45 -16.48 6.71 2.99
N GLU A 46 -16.98 7.94 3.07
CA GLU A 46 -18.37 8.27 2.77
C GLU A 46 -18.76 7.95 1.33
N GLU A 47 -17.91 8.33 0.36
CA GLU A 47 -18.11 8.01 -1.05
C GLU A 47 -18.05 6.50 -1.29
N PHE A 48 -17.02 5.82 -0.75
CA PHE A 48 -16.83 4.39 -0.91
C PHE A 48 -17.99 3.55 -0.35
N ASN A 49 -18.55 3.94 0.80
CA ASN A 49 -19.68 3.22 1.42
C ASN A 49 -21.02 3.38 0.67
N GLN A 50 -21.08 4.27 -0.33
CA GLN A 50 -22.27 4.47 -1.16
C GLN A 50 -22.25 3.62 -2.45
N LEU A 51 -21.15 2.89 -2.71
CA LEU A 51 -20.97 2.00 -3.86
C LEU A 51 -21.49 0.57 -3.58
#